data_AF-A0A842NM34-F1
#
_entry.id   AF-A0A842NM34-F1
#
_cell.length_a   1.000
_cell.length_b   1.000
_cell.length_c   1.000
_cell.angle_alpha   90.00
_cell.angle_beta   90.00
_cell.angle_gamma   90.00
#
_symmetry.space_group_name_H-M   'P 1'
#
loop_
_entity.id
_entity.type
_entity.pdbx_description
1 polymer ?
#
loop_
_entity_poly.entity_id
_entity_poly.type
_entity_poly.pdbx_seq_one_letter_code
_entity_poly.pdbx_strand_id
1 'polypeptide(L)'
;MWSLFKKTESDSNKDGAGLFDFTGEKLEPLKFSNGKSQADIVKETLAAIKEGNKVIFIKGVCGSGKSAMALNLARHFNKTSIVVPIKSLQDQYEKDYTHTNFIMKDDNKQLKICVVKGRNNFQCPFIGGKADANDLPCDIEFREKNMDKILKFIGMNPHVKKTDFTTLTDVRRMSVAPACPYWSPLIPSEIKSPSLEEARKIKYLSVSGKEYALFQRKKGCGYYDQYEAYANADVLIFNSMKYLLEMAMGRKPKTDLEIIDECDEFLDSFANERKINIGRFVSALSNLFPASSDERDAVKDLIFLAKNKKSLTVSQNRHNCEQIRLCKS
;
A
#
# COMPACT_ATOMS: atom_id res chain seq x y z
N MET A 1 -17.24 -24.68 -4.42
CA MET A 1 -16.03 -24.39 -3.62
C MET A 1 -14.93 -23.85 -4.52
N TRP A 2 -14.59 -24.53 -5.62
CA TRP A 2 -13.69 -23.98 -6.63
C TRP A 2 -14.41 -23.07 -7.64
N SER A 3 -13.79 -21.94 -7.98
CA SER A 3 -14.10 -21.14 -9.17
C SER A 3 -12.81 -20.61 -9.75
N LEU A 4 -12.61 -20.91 -11.02
CA LEU A 4 -11.63 -20.28 -11.87
C LEU A 4 -12.18 -20.37 -13.28
N PHE A 5 -12.17 -19.26 -14.00
CA PHE A 5 -12.65 -19.19 -15.37
C PHE A 5 -11.60 -18.51 -16.23
N LYS A 6 -11.39 -19.03 -17.43
CA LYS A 6 -10.57 -18.39 -18.47
C LYS A 6 -11.48 -17.55 -19.36
N LYS A 7 -11.16 -16.29 -19.60
CA LYS A 7 -11.95 -15.43 -20.49
C LYS A 7 -11.90 -15.94 -21.92
N THR A 8 -13.02 -15.86 -22.64
CA THR A 8 -13.10 -16.14 -24.08
C THR A 8 -12.82 -14.87 -24.88
N GLU A 9 -12.25 -15.00 -26.08
CA GLU A 9 -11.85 -13.87 -26.94
C GLU A 9 -13.04 -13.02 -27.44
N SER A 10 -14.28 -13.50 -27.29
CA SER A 10 -15.49 -12.78 -27.73
C SER A 10 -15.81 -11.53 -26.90
N ASP A 11 -15.19 -11.36 -25.74
CA ASP A 11 -15.53 -10.30 -24.78
C ASP A 11 -14.59 -9.07 -24.86
N SER A 12 -13.53 -9.11 -25.67
CA SER A 12 -12.61 -7.98 -25.82
C SER A 12 -13.07 -6.89 -26.81
N ASN A 13 -14.18 -7.10 -27.55
CA ASN A 13 -14.61 -6.24 -28.65
C ASN A 13 -16.07 -5.72 -28.59
N LYS A 14 -16.76 -5.84 -27.45
CA LYS A 14 -18.12 -5.28 -27.33
C LYS A 14 -18.09 -3.92 -26.64
N ASP A 15 -18.07 -2.86 -27.45
CA ASP A 15 -18.42 -1.51 -27.02
C ASP A 15 -19.83 -1.55 -26.40
N GLY A 16 -19.89 -1.43 -25.07
CA GLY A 16 -21.14 -1.36 -24.31
C GLY A 16 -21.47 -2.54 -23.39
N ALA A 17 -20.64 -3.60 -23.32
CA ALA A 17 -20.78 -4.61 -22.27
C ALA A 17 -20.24 -4.04 -20.94
N GLY A 18 -20.98 -4.20 -19.84
CA GLY A 18 -20.51 -3.78 -18.52
C GLY A 18 -19.18 -4.46 -18.19
N LEU A 19 -18.32 -3.79 -17.42
CA LEU A 19 -16.96 -4.23 -17.03
C LEU A 19 -16.90 -5.60 -16.30
N PHE A 20 -18.02 -6.32 -16.21
CA PHE A 20 -18.24 -7.53 -15.41
C PHE A 20 -19.09 -8.62 -16.11
N ASP A 21 -19.52 -8.45 -17.36
CA ASP A 21 -20.28 -9.47 -18.11
C ASP A 21 -19.34 -10.29 -19.01
N PHE A 22 -18.52 -11.15 -18.38
CA PHE A 22 -17.62 -12.05 -19.10
C PHE A 22 -18.19 -13.48 -19.16
N THR A 23 -18.16 -14.07 -20.35
CA THR A 23 -18.31 -15.50 -20.55
C THR A 23 -16.92 -16.15 -20.49
N GLY A 24 -16.82 -17.32 -19.86
CA GLY A 24 -15.52 -17.95 -19.66
C GLY A 24 -15.60 -19.46 -19.50
N GLU A 25 -14.54 -20.14 -19.93
CA GLU A 25 -14.40 -21.58 -19.75
C GLU A 25 -13.99 -21.87 -18.30
N LYS A 26 -14.75 -22.72 -17.62
CA LYS A 26 -14.45 -23.10 -16.24
C LYS A 26 -13.22 -24.01 -16.20
N LEU A 27 -12.23 -23.64 -15.40
CA LEU A 27 -11.02 -24.43 -15.17
C LEU A 27 -11.18 -25.29 -13.92
N GLU A 28 -10.94 -26.59 -14.09
CA GLU A 28 -10.97 -27.56 -12.99
C GLU A 28 -9.71 -27.45 -12.11
N PRO A 29 -9.80 -27.74 -10.79
CA PRO A 29 -8.66 -27.66 -9.89
C PRO A 29 -7.61 -28.71 -10.26
N LEU A 30 -6.33 -28.34 -10.18
CA LEU A 30 -5.23 -29.28 -10.37
C LEU A 30 -5.27 -30.38 -9.30
N LYS A 31 -5.02 -31.62 -9.71
CA LYS A 31 -4.83 -32.77 -8.83
C LYS A 31 -3.34 -33.03 -8.63
N PHE A 32 -2.94 -33.21 -7.38
CA PHE A 32 -1.57 -33.50 -6.99
C PHE A 32 -1.31 -35.01 -6.99
N SER A 33 -0.04 -35.40 -6.94
CA SER A 33 0.39 -36.80 -6.92
C SER A 33 -0.12 -37.58 -5.70
N ASN A 34 -0.42 -36.90 -4.59
CA ASN A 34 -1.00 -37.50 -3.39
C ASN A 34 -2.54 -37.70 -3.46
N GLY A 35 -3.15 -37.46 -4.63
CA GLY A 35 -4.59 -37.60 -4.85
C GLY A 35 -5.45 -36.42 -4.41
N LYS A 36 -4.91 -35.46 -3.65
CA LYS A 36 -5.62 -34.23 -3.28
C LYS A 36 -5.66 -33.25 -4.44
N SER A 37 -6.70 -32.43 -4.51
CA SER A 37 -6.81 -31.31 -5.45
C SER A 37 -6.57 -29.96 -4.78
N GLN A 38 -6.37 -28.91 -5.58
CA GLN A 38 -6.36 -27.53 -5.09
C GLN A 38 -7.65 -27.19 -4.31
N ALA A 39 -8.80 -27.69 -4.75
CA ALA A 39 -10.07 -27.48 -4.07
C ALA A 39 -10.12 -28.14 -2.69
N ASP A 40 -9.47 -29.30 -2.52
CA ASP A 40 -9.36 -29.97 -1.22
C ASP A 40 -8.49 -29.15 -0.25
N ILE A 41 -7.38 -28.57 -0.72
CA ILE A 41 -6.54 -27.69 0.09
C ILE A 41 -7.32 -26.45 0.55
N VAL A 42 -8.09 -25.83 -0.36
CA VAL A 42 -8.98 -24.70 -0.01
C VAL A 42 -9.98 -25.13 1.06
N LYS A 43 -10.61 -26.30 0.90
CA LYS A 43 -11.57 -26.86 1.87
C LYS A 43 -10.95 -27.07 3.25
N GLU A 44 -9.79 -27.73 3.31
CA GLU A 44 -9.05 -28.02 4.55
C GLU A 44 -8.64 -26.72 5.26
N THR A 45 -8.18 -25.73 4.49
CA THR A 45 -7.80 -24.42 5.04
C THR A 45 -9.02 -23.70 5.64
N LEU A 46 -10.15 -23.69 4.94
CA LEU A 46 -11.39 -23.09 5.47
C LEU A 46 -11.89 -23.81 6.72
N ALA A 47 -11.75 -25.14 6.80
CA ALA A 47 -12.09 -25.91 7.99
C ALA A 47 -11.18 -25.52 9.18
N ALA A 48 -9.87 -25.47 8.96
CA ALA A 48 -8.92 -25.04 9.98
C ALA A 48 -9.20 -23.62 10.49
N ILE A 49 -9.57 -22.68 9.60
CA ILE A 49 -9.97 -21.32 10.01
C ILE A 49 -11.22 -21.36 10.90
N LYS A 50 -12.23 -22.17 10.54
CA LYS A 50 -13.47 -22.34 11.31
C LYS A 50 -13.22 -22.95 12.70
N GLU A 51 -12.25 -23.84 12.81
CA GLU A 51 -11.79 -24.41 14.09
C GLU A 51 -11.05 -23.39 14.97
N GLY A 52 -10.76 -22.19 14.44
CA GLY A 52 -10.16 -21.09 15.19
C GLY A 52 -8.67 -20.89 14.94
N ASN A 53 -8.05 -21.67 14.05
CA ASN A 53 -6.64 -21.51 13.69
C ASN A 53 -6.40 -20.11 13.09
N LYS A 54 -5.46 -19.37 13.67
CA LYS A 54 -5.14 -17.98 13.27
C LYS A 54 -4.03 -17.89 12.24
N VAL A 55 -3.11 -18.85 12.25
CA VAL A 55 -1.97 -18.94 11.34
C VAL A 55 -1.96 -20.35 10.76
N ILE A 56 -1.96 -20.44 9.44
CA ILE A 56 -1.97 -21.70 8.70
C ILE A 56 -0.86 -21.65 7.66
N PHE A 57 0.02 -22.64 7.71
CA PHE A 57 1.10 -22.78 6.73
C PHE A 57 0.71 -23.78 5.67
N ILE A 58 0.74 -23.34 4.40
CA ILE A 58 0.47 -24.19 3.24
C ILE A 58 1.77 -24.34 2.47
N LYS A 59 2.33 -25.55 2.45
CA LYS A 59 3.53 -25.85 1.66
C LYS A 59 3.11 -26.29 0.25
N GLY A 60 3.45 -25.47 -0.74
CA GLY A 60 3.24 -25.77 -2.16
C GLY A 60 4.55 -25.70 -2.94
N VAL A 61 4.73 -26.60 -3.91
CA VAL A 61 5.85 -26.54 -4.87
C VAL A 61 5.54 -25.55 -5.99
N CYS A 62 6.56 -25.06 -6.70
CA CYS A 62 6.37 -24.23 -7.89
C CYS A 62 5.44 -24.92 -8.90
N GLY A 63 4.55 -24.15 -9.53
CA GLY A 63 3.58 -24.67 -10.49
C GLY A 63 2.34 -25.33 -9.86
N SER A 64 2.22 -25.41 -8.53
CA SER A 64 1.03 -25.97 -7.87
C SER A 64 -0.21 -25.06 -7.92
N GLY A 65 -0.13 -23.91 -8.58
CA GLY A 65 -1.19 -22.90 -8.67
C GLY A 65 -1.57 -22.27 -7.33
N LYS A 66 -0.56 -21.90 -6.53
CA LYS A 66 -0.73 -21.24 -5.22
C LYS A 66 -1.62 -20.00 -5.29
N SER A 67 -1.44 -19.17 -6.32
CA SER A 67 -2.23 -17.97 -6.55
C SER A 67 -3.72 -18.26 -6.78
N ALA A 68 -4.04 -19.32 -7.52
CA ALA A 68 -5.43 -19.73 -7.75
C ALA A 68 -6.08 -20.23 -6.45
N MET A 69 -5.33 -20.96 -5.62
CA MET A 69 -5.78 -21.38 -4.29
C MET A 69 -6.00 -20.17 -3.36
N ALA A 70 -5.06 -19.22 -3.34
CA ALA A 70 -5.15 -18.01 -2.53
C ALA A 70 -6.41 -17.18 -2.86
N LEU A 71 -6.71 -16.98 -4.15
CA LEU A 71 -7.89 -16.25 -4.55
C LEU A 71 -9.19 -17.03 -4.33
N ASN A 72 -9.16 -18.37 -4.45
CA ASN A 72 -10.29 -19.22 -4.09
C ASN A 72 -10.54 -19.28 -2.58
N LEU A 73 -9.52 -19.03 -1.75
CA LEU A 73 -9.74 -18.76 -0.32
C LEU A 73 -10.37 -17.38 -0.14
N ALA A 74 -9.81 -16.36 -0.80
CA ALA A 74 -10.22 -14.97 -0.64
C ALA A 74 -11.71 -14.70 -0.94
N ARG A 75 -12.31 -15.41 -1.91
CA ARG A 75 -13.74 -15.27 -2.26
C ARG A 75 -14.72 -15.62 -1.12
N HIS A 76 -14.26 -16.30 -0.07
CA HIS A 76 -15.08 -16.66 1.09
C HIS A 76 -15.05 -15.61 2.21
N PHE A 77 -14.35 -14.50 2.01
CA PHE A 77 -14.20 -13.41 2.96
C PHE A 77 -14.67 -12.08 2.35
N ASN A 78 -15.05 -11.11 3.18
CA ASN A 78 -15.53 -9.82 2.66
C ASN A 78 -14.39 -9.00 2.06
N LYS A 79 -13.22 -9.04 2.70
CA LYS A 79 -12.02 -8.37 2.19
C LYS A 79 -10.78 -9.15 2.56
N THR A 80 -9.94 -9.44 1.57
CA THR A 80 -8.69 -10.17 1.73
C THR A 80 -7.52 -9.30 1.27
N SER A 81 -6.38 -9.43 1.94
CA SER A 81 -5.11 -8.90 1.47
C SER A 81 -4.18 -10.04 1.09
N ILE A 82 -3.54 -9.92 -0.06
CA ILE A 82 -2.52 -10.84 -0.55
C ILE A 82 -1.20 -10.08 -0.64
N VAL A 83 -0.16 -10.60 -0.01
CA VAL A 83 1.18 -10.04 -0.02
C VAL A 83 2.05 -10.92 -0.90
N VAL A 84 2.75 -10.31 -1.85
CA VAL A 84 3.73 -10.98 -2.70
C VAL A 84 5.11 -10.35 -2.50
N PRO A 85 6.21 -11.11 -2.54
CA PRO A 85 7.53 -10.59 -2.20
C PRO A 85 8.04 -9.56 -3.21
N ILE A 86 7.82 -9.82 -4.50
CA ILE A 86 8.43 -9.07 -5.60
C ILE A 86 7.40 -8.54 -6.60
N LYS A 87 7.79 -7.49 -7.34
CA LYS A 87 6.94 -6.83 -8.33
C LYS A 87 6.53 -7.74 -9.47
N SER A 88 7.38 -8.65 -9.92
CA SER A 88 7.06 -9.57 -11.02
C SER A 88 5.90 -10.50 -10.66
N LEU A 89 5.85 -11.02 -9.42
CA LEU A 89 4.71 -11.78 -8.94
C LEU A 89 3.46 -10.91 -8.82
N GLN A 90 3.61 -9.66 -8.37
CA GLN A 90 2.50 -8.71 -8.33
C GLN A 90 1.90 -8.48 -9.73
N ASP A 91 2.75 -8.30 -10.75
CA ASP A 91 2.34 -8.13 -12.14
C ASP A 91 1.77 -9.43 -12.73
N GLN A 92 2.22 -10.60 -12.26
CA GLN A 92 1.64 -11.89 -12.63
C GLN A 92 0.20 -12.01 -12.14
N TYR A 93 -0.08 -11.65 -10.88
CA TYR A 93 -1.45 -11.64 -10.37
C TYR A 93 -2.37 -10.71 -11.18
N GLU A 94 -1.86 -9.55 -11.59
CA GLU A 94 -2.60 -8.63 -12.47
C GLU A 94 -2.92 -9.31 -13.80
N LYS A 95 -1.89 -9.72 -14.56
CA LYS A 95 -2.05 -10.34 -15.88
C LYS A 95 -2.98 -11.56 -15.83
N ASP A 96 -2.70 -12.49 -14.92
CA ASP A 96 -3.36 -13.79 -14.90
C ASP A 96 -4.81 -13.69 -14.43
N TYR A 97 -5.16 -12.76 -13.52
CA TYR A 97 -6.48 -12.73 -12.87
C TYR A 97 -7.30 -11.45 -13.09
N THR A 98 -6.77 -10.45 -13.79
CA THR A 98 -7.56 -9.31 -14.29
C THR A 98 -7.75 -9.36 -15.79
N HIS A 99 -6.79 -9.92 -16.54
CA HIS A 99 -6.85 -9.98 -18.00
C HIS A 99 -7.21 -11.36 -18.53
N THR A 100 -6.57 -12.43 -18.06
CA THR A 100 -6.73 -13.77 -18.65
C THR A 100 -7.81 -14.60 -17.97
N ASN A 101 -7.76 -14.68 -16.64
CA ASN A 101 -8.69 -15.47 -15.84
C ASN A 101 -9.50 -14.57 -14.91
N PHE A 102 -10.58 -15.11 -14.36
CA PHE A 102 -11.36 -14.48 -13.32
C PHE A 102 -11.96 -15.51 -12.36
N ILE A 103 -12.41 -15.04 -11.21
CA ILE A 103 -13.00 -15.85 -10.16
C ILE A 103 -14.37 -15.29 -9.86
N MET A 104 -15.35 -16.18 -9.74
CA MET A 104 -16.72 -15.86 -9.39
C MET A 104 -16.94 -16.09 -7.91
N LYS A 105 -17.67 -15.17 -7.28
CA LYS A 105 -18.17 -15.31 -5.92
C LYS A 105 -19.42 -16.19 -5.89
N ASP A 106 -19.89 -16.50 -4.70
CA ASP A 106 -21.11 -17.30 -4.50
C ASP A 106 -22.37 -16.59 -4.97
N ASP A 107 -22.35 -15.24 -5.03
CA ASP A 107 -23.43 -14.39 -5.55
C ASP A 107 -23.38 -14.21 -7.08
N ASN A 108 -22.59 -15.02 -7.79
CA ASN A 108 -22.33 -14.92 -9.24
C ASN A 108 -21.77 -13.57 -9.70
N LYS A 109 -21.19 -12.76 -8.81
CA LYS A 109 -20.40 -11.59 -9.23
C LYS A 109 -18.92 -11.95 -9.32
N GLN A 110 -18.21 -11.29 -10.23
CA GLN A 110 -16.76 -11.42 -10.30
C GLN A 110 -16.11 -10.89 -9.01
N LEU A 111 -15.09 -11.59 -8.53
CA LEU A 111 -14.23 -11.17 -7.44
C LEU A 111 -13.45 -9.91 -7.85
N LYS A 112 -13.64 -8.81 -7.11
CA LYS A 112 -12.97 -7.53 -7.39
C LYS A 112 -11.54 -7.56 -6.86
N ILE A 113 -10.62 -7.97 -7.71
CA ILE A 113 -9.18 -8.03 -7.42
C ILE A 113 -8.55 -6.70 -7.83
N CYS A 114 -7.79 -6.08 -6.92
CA CYS A 114 -7.05 -4.85 -7.20
C CYS A 114 -5.60 -4.95 -6.76
N VAL A 115 -4.69 -4.57 -7.66
CA VAL A 115 -3.26 -4.49 -7.39
C VAL A 115 -2.89 -3.08 -6.96
N VAL A 116 -2.26 -2.96 -5.79
CA VAL A 116 -1.90 -1.66 -5.20
C VAL A 116 -0.42 -1.39 -5.46
N LYS A 117 -0.12 -0.32 -6.20
CA LYS A 117 1.23 0.02 -6.65
C LYS A 117 1.73 1.36 -6.07
N GLY A 118 3.05 1.52 -6.07
CA GLY A 118 3.71 2.78 -5.69
C GLY A 118 3.60 3.87 -6.76
N ARG A 119 3.90 5.12 -6.39
CA ARG A 119 3.80 6.31 -7.28
C ARG A 119 4.54 6.14 -8.61
N ASN A 120 5.72 5.53 -8.60
CA ASN A 120 6.56 5.33 -9.78
C ASN A 120 5.94 4.50 -10.91
N ASN A 121 4.83 3.80 -10.63
CA ASN A 121 4.09 3.01 -11.61
C ASN A 121 3.02 3.82 -12.36
N PHE A 122 2.88 5.12 -12.06
CA PHE A 122 1.83 5.96 -12.62
C PHE A 122 2.40 7.20 -13.31
N GLN A 123 1.66 7.70 -14.30
CA GLN A 123 1.90 9.01 -14.90
C GLN A 123 1.11 10.07 -14.14
N CYS A 124 1.67 11.26 -14.05
CA CYS A 124 1.11 12.43 -13.40
C CYS A 124 0.32 13.25 -14.43
N PRO A 125 -1.02 13.37 -14.29
CA PRO A 125 -1.82 14.17 -15.21
C PRO A 125 -1.60 15.68 -15.06
N PHE A 126 -0.96 16.13 -13.98
CA PHE A 126 -0.77 17.57 -13.71
C PHE A 126 0.42 18.16 -14.46
N ILE A 127 1.53 17.42 -14.60
CA ILE A 127 2.74 17.89 -15.29
C ILE A 127 3.08 17.07 -16.56
N GLY A 128 2.36 15.98 -16.84
CA GLY A 128 2.61 15.13 -18.01
C GLY A 128 3.83 14.20 -17.91
N GLY A 129 4.36 13.95 -16.71
CA GLY A 129 5.52 13.09 -16.45
C GLY A 129 5.23 11.99 -15.42
N LYS A 130 6.25 11.43 -14.76
CA LYS A 130 6.05 10.39 -13.73
C LYS A 130 5.40 10.95 -12.45
N ALA A 131 4.58 10.13 -11.77
CA ALA A 131 3.87 10.52 -10.55
C ALA A 131 4.72 10.47 -9.26
N ASP A 132 5.98 10.05 -9.35
CA ASP A 132 7.01 10.12 -8.29
C ASP A 132 8.03 11.25 -8.51
N ALA A 133 7.73 12.21 -9.39
CA ALA A 133 8.59 13.38 -9.55
C ALA A 133 8.59 14.24 -8.27
N ASN A 134 9.80 14.55 -7.78
CA ASN A 134 10.02 15.24 -6.50
C ASN A 134 9.62 16.72 -6.50
N ASP A 135 9.14 17.26 -7.61
CA ASP A 135 8.70 18.65 -7.73
C ASP A 135 7.18 18.79 -7.92
N LEU A 136 6.44 17.69 -7.77
CA LEU A 136 4.98 17.70 -7.75
C LEU A 136 4.44 18.37 -6.48
N PRO A 137 3.34 19.14 -6.55
CA PRO A 137 2.78 19.81 -5.37
C PRO A 137 2.38 18.82 -4.27
N CYS A 138 2.01 17.59 -4.64
CA CYS A 138 1.61 16.54 -3.71
C CYS A 138 2.78 15.75 -3.08
N ASP A 139 4.02 15.95 -3.55
CA ASP A 139 5.20 15.17 -3.11
C ASP A 139 6.42 16.05 -2.78
N ILE A 140 6.47 17.30 -3.27
CA ILE A 140 7.60 18.22 -3.11
C ILE A 140 8.03 18.37 -1.65
N GLU A 141 9.33 18.26 -1.40
CA GLU A 141 9.90 18.45 -0.07
C GLU A 141 9.87 19.92 0.34
N PHE A 142 9.49 20.21 1.59
CA PHE A 142 9.50 21.56 2.14
C PHE A 142 10.91 21.95 2.58
N ARG A 143 11.68 22.51 1.64
CA ARG A 143 13.05 22.99 1.84
C ARG A 143 13.22 24.35 1.18
N GLU A 144 14.16 25.16 1.66
CA GLU A 144 14.42 26.51 1.16
C GLU A 144 14.72 26.53 -0.34
N LYS A 145 15.53 25.57 -0.83
CA LYS A 145 15.81 25.41 -2.26
C LYS A 145 14.57 25.20 -3.15
N ASN A 146 13.44 24.78 -2.55
CA ASN A 146 12.19 24.54 -3.25
C ASN A 146 11.16 25.67 -3.04
N MET A 147 11.51 26.72 -2.29
CA MET A 147 10.57 27.74 -1.83
C MET A 147 9.83 28.43 -2.98
N ASP A 148 10.53 28.78 -4.06
CA ASP A 148 9.91 29.44 -5.23
C ASP A 148 8.81 28.57 -5.85
N LYS A 149 9.06 27.26 -5.99
CA LYS A 149 8.08 26.30 -6.50
C LYS A 149 6.91 26.15 -5.52
N ILE A 150 7.19 26.09 -4.22
CA ILE A 150 6.16 25.99 -3.17
C ILE A 150 5.24 27.22 -3.20
N LEU A 151 5.79 28.42 -3.22
CA LEU A 151 5.04 29.67 -3.31
C LEU A 151 4.23 29.78 -4.60
N LYS A 152 4.78 29.28 -5.72
CA LYS A 152 4.04 29.16 -6.98
C LYS A 152 2.80 28.28 -6.82
N PHE A 153 2.94 27.10 -6.21
CA PHE A 153 1.80 26.20 -5.97
C PHE A 153 0.78 26.76 -4.98
N ILE A 154 1.22 27.42 -3.90
CA ILE A 154 0.32 28.12 -2.97
C ILE A 154 -0.49 29.16 -3.73
N GLY A 155 0.14 29.90 -4.64
CA GLY A 155 -0.55 30.86 -5.50
C GLY A 155 -1.61 30.27 -6.44
N MET A 156 -1.55 28.97 -6.72
CA MET A 156 -2.54 28.27 -7.53
C MET A 156 -3.69 27.69 -6.68
N ASN A 157 -3.57 27.71 -5.36
CA ASN A 157 -4.60 27.20 -4.46
C ASN A 157 -5.60 28.32 -4.10
N PRO A 158 -6.87 28.24 -4.55
CA PRO A 158 -7.85 29.31 -4.32
C PRO A 158 -8.25 29.46 -2.85
N HIS A 159 -7.96 28.47 -2.00
CA HIS A 159 -8.41 28.44 -0.61
C HIS A 159 -7.40 29.07 0.38
N VAL A 160 -6.31 29.65 -0.14
CA VAL A 160 -5.17 30.07 0.67
C VAL A 160 -4.61 31.40 0.15
N LYS A 161 -4.32 32.36 1.04
CA LYS A 161 -3.71 33.64 0.66
C LYS A 161 -2.19 33.55 0.77
N LYS A 162 -1.47 34.03 -0.25
CA LYS A 162 0.01 34.05 -0.26
C LYS A 162 0.62 34.81 0.92
N THR A 163 -0.09 35.82 1.42
CA THR A 163 0.33 36.67 2.54
C THR A 163 0.48 35.91 3.85
N ASP A 164 -0.12 34.72 3.96
CA ASP A 164 -0.15 33.94 5.19
C ASP A 164 1.11 33.07 5.37
N PHE A 165 2.04 33.09 4.42
CA PHE A 165 3.26 32.26 4.41
C PHE A 165 4.50 33.13 4.32
N THR A 166 4.97 33.59 5.48
CA THR A 166 6.23 34.35 5.57
C THR A 166 7.44 33.43 5.73
N THR A 167 7.24 32.22 6.27
CA THR A 167 8.30 31.24 6.51
C THR A 167 7.90 29.83 6.05
N LEU A 168 8.90 28.96 5.81
CA LEU A 168 8.64 27.55 5.47
C LEU A 168 7.89 26.79 6.55
N THR A 169 8.04 27.19 7.81
CA THR A 169 7.37 26.56 8.95
C THR A 169 5.86 26.70 8.92
N ASP A 170 5.35 27.69 8.19
CA ASP A 170 3.91 27.94 8.03
C ASP A 170 3.31 27.06 6.92
N VAL A 171 4.15 26.52 6.04
CA VAL A 171 3.71 25.72 4.91
C VAL A 171 3.26 24.34 5.36
N ARG A 172 2.06 23.96 4.94
CA ARG A 172 1.49 22.61 5.13
C ARG A 172 1.17 22.00 3.77
N ARG A 173 1.14 20.66 3.70
CA ARG A 173 0.75 19.93 2.47
C ARG A 173 -0.64 20.34 1.98
N MET A 174 -1.55 20.65 2.91
CA MET A 174 -2.89 21.16 2.61
C MET A 174 -2.89 22.51 1.90
N SER A 175 -1.83 23.32 2.05
CA SER A 175 -1.71 24.62 1.37
C SER A 175 -1.14 24.50 -0.04
N VAL A 176 -0.31 23.48 -0.29
CA VAL A 176 0.46 23.30 -1.54
C VAL A 176 -0.22 22.32 -2.50
N ALA A 177 -0.62 21.15 -1.99
CA ALA A 177 -1.07 20.03 -2.81
C ALA A 177 -2.37 20.30 -3.61
N PRO A 178 -3.35 21.10 -3.12
CA PRO A 178 -4.55 21.42 -3.88
C PRO A 178 -4.31 22.14 -5.21
N ALA A 179 -3.12 22.70 -5.43
CA ALA A 179 -2.70 23.23 -6.73
C ALA A 179 -2.87 22.20 -7.86
N CYS A 180 -2.72 20.91 -7.54
CA CYS A 180 -3.08 19.83 -8.45
C CYS A 180 -4.58 19.47 -8.28
N PRO A 181 -5.42 19.61 -9.31
CA PRO A 181 -6.86 19.30 -9.21
C PRO A 181 -7.12 17.80 -8.99
N TYR A 182 -6.18 16.94 -9.37
CA TYR A 182 -6.26 15.48 -9.19
C TYR A 182 -5.74 15.01 -7.82
N TRP A 183 -5.22 15.91 -6.99
CA TRP A 183 -4.74 15.55 -5.67
C TRP A 183 -5.90 15.04 -4.80
N SER A 184 -5.83 13.77 -4.42
CA SER A 184 -6.89 13.10 -3.65
C SER A 184 -6.27 12.35 -2.46
N PRO A 185 -6.06 13.03 -1.33
CA PRO A 185 -5.33 12.45 -0.21
C PRO A 185 -6.11 11.33 0.49
N LEU A 186 -5.36 10.36 1.03
CA LEU A 186 -5.86 9.27 1.86
C LEU A 186 -5.50 9.54 3.32
N ILE A 187 -6.46 10.04 4.10
CA ILE A 187 -6.28 10.57 5.46
C ILE A 187 -7.48 10.21 6.35
N PRO A 188 -7.41 10.36 7.69
CA PRO A 188 -8.54 10.13 8.57
C PRO A 188 -9.79 10.90 8.12
N SER A 189 -10.96 10.24 8.17
CA SER A 189 -12.20 10.78 7.61
C SER A 189 -12.72 12.02 8.34
N GLU A 190 -12.28 12.21 9.59
CA GLU A 190 -12.63 13.29 10.50
C GLU A 190 -11.99 14.64 10.12
N ILE A 191 -10.92 14.62 9.31
CA ILE A 191 -10.19 15.83 8.95
C ILE A 191 -11.11 16.75 8.13
N LYS A 192 -11.20 18.00 8.59
CA LYS A 192 -11.87 19.10 7.91
C LYS A 192 -10.81 20.04 7.34
N SER A 193 -10.90 20.34 6.05
CA SER A 193 -10.03 21.29 5.36
C SER A 193 -10.85 21.95 4.25
N PRO A 194 -10.83 23.28 4.10
CA PRO A 194 -11.58 23.98 3.06
C PRO A 194 -11.31 23.43 1.66
N SER A 195 -10.07 23.02 1.36
CA SER A 195 -9.69 22.45 0.06
C SER A 195 -10.26 21.06 -0.23
N LEU A 196 -10.91 20.43 0.76
CA LEU A 196 -11.45 19.06 0.69
C LEU A 196 -12.96 19.00 0.97
N GLU A 197 -13.64 20.13 1.17
CA GLU A 197 -15.08 20.17 1.48
C GLU A 197 -15.94 19.62 0.34
N GLU A 198 -15.60 19.98 -0.89
CA GLU A 198 -16.27 19.50 -2.11
C GLU A 198 -15.79 18.13 -2.59
N ALA A 199 -14.78 17.54 -1.93
CA ALA A 199 -14.21 16.27 -2.35
C ALA A 199 -15.17 15.12 -2.02
N ARG A 200 -15.35 14.20 -2.98
CA ARG A 200 -16.08 12.94 -2.75
C ARG A 200 -15.30 12.09 -1.75
N LYS A 201 -15.92 11.79 -0.61
CA LYS A 201 -15.31 10.95 0.43
C LYS A 201 -15.63 9.49 0.21
N ILE A 202 -14.61 8.66 0.03
CA ILE A 202 -14.73 7.20 -0.05
C ILE A 202 -14.10 6.61 1.20
N LYS A 203 -14.95 6.20 2.14
CA LYS A 203 -14.58 5.79 3.49
C LYS A 203 -14.29 4.29 3.58
N TYR A 204 -13.40 3.92 4.50
CA TYR A 204 -13.14 2.53 4.87
C TYR A 204 -12.54 2.45 6.27
N LEU A 205 -12.71 1.29 6.92
CA LEU A 205 -12.09 0.99 8.20
C LEU A 205 -10.66 0.50 7.99
N SER A 206 -9.71 1.08 8.72
CA SER A 206 -8.30 0.71 8.64
C SER A 206 -7.89 -0.33 9.70
N VAL A 207 -6.71 -0.93 9.53
CA VAL A 207 -6.09 -1.83 10.51
C VAL A 207 -5.82 -1.16 11.86
N SER A 208 -5.71 0.17 11.91
CA SER A 208 -5.59 0.91 13.17
C SER A 208 -6.89 1.05 13.95
N GLY A 209 -8.01 0.56 13.40
CA GLY A 209 -9.35 0.74 13.97
C GLY A 209 -9.98 2.11 13.70
N LYS A 210 -9.26 3.02 13.04
CA LYS A 210 -9.76 4.34 12.65
C LYS A 210 -10.38 4.32 11.25
N GLU A 211 -11.37 5.19 11.02
CA GLU A 211 -11.94 5.41 9.69
C GLU A 211 -11.03 6.36 8.88
N TYR A 212 -10.63 5.90 7.71
CA TYR A 212 -9.93 6.73 6.72
C TYR A 212 -10.85 6.99 5.54
N ALA A 213 -10.59 8.08 4.82
CA ALA A 213 -11.25 8.37 3.58
C ALA A 213 -10.25 8.76 2.49
N LEU A 214 -10.50 8.29 1.28
CA LEU A 214 -9.99 8.93 0.08
C LEU A 214 -10.85 10.18 -0.16
N PHE A 215 -10.24 11.36 -0.09
CA PHE A 215 -10.90 12.61 -0.45
C PHE A 215 -10.68 12.86 -1.93
N GLN A 216 -11.52 12.23 -2.76
CA GLN A 216 -11.42 12.30 -4.21
C GLN A 216 -11.92 13.64 -4.72
N ARG A 217 -11.00 14.43 -5.28
CA ARG A 217 -11.34 15.67 -6.00
C ARG A 217 -11.68 15.32 -7.44
N LYS A 218 -10.75 15.51 -8.38
CA LYS A 218 -10.92 15.13 -9.79
C LYS A 218 -10.33 13.75 -10.09
N LYS A 219 -11.08 12.86 -10.73
CA LYS A 219 -10.56 11.60 -11.29
C LYS A 219 -9.56 11.84 -12.42
N GLY A 220 -8.57 10.97 -12.56
CA GLY A 220 -7.59 10.97 -13.65
C GLY A 220 -6.14 10.75 -13.20
N CYS A 221 -5.86 10.76 -11.90
CA CYS A 221 -4.54 10.41 -11.39
C CYS A 221 -4.56 8.94 -10.95
N GLY A 222 -4.06 8.03 -11.79
CA GLY A 222 -4.06 6.59 -11.51
C GLY A 222 -3.47 6.22 -10.15
N TYR A 223 -2.46 6.97 -9.67
CA TYR A 223 -1.90 6.75 -8.33
C TYR A 223 -2.91 7.01 -7.21
N TYR A 224 -3.74 8.04 -7.32
CA TYR A 224 -4.75 8.32 -6.29
C TYR A 224 -6.02 7.52 -6.52
N ASP A 225 -6.45 7.35 -7.77
CA ASP A 225 -7.68 6.65 -8.13
C ASP A 225 -7.63 5.16 -7.73
N GLN A 226 -6.45 4.53 -7.71
CA GLN A 226 -6.30 3.16 -7.21
C GLN A 226 -6.83 2.99 -5.77
N TYR A 227 -6.79 4.03 -4.94
CA TYR A 227 -7.20 3.93 -3.54
C TYR A 227 -8.72 3.85 -3.36
N GLU A 228 -9.52 4.03 -4.42
CA GLU A 228 -10.94 3.63 -4.39
C GLU A 228 -11.10 2.14 -4.04
N ALA A 229 -10.13 1.31 -4.43
CA ALA A 229 -10.10 -0.11 -4.12
C ALA A 229 -10.02 -0.40 -2.62
N TYR A 230 -9.48 0.52 -1.81
CA TYR A 230 -9.39 0.31 -0.36
C TYR A 230 -10.76 0.12 0.26
N ALA A 231 -11.76 0.86 -0.23
CA ALA A 231 -13.16 0.65 0.13
C ALA A 231 -13.80 -0.50 -0.68
N ASN A 232 -13.61 -0.50 -2.00
CA ASN A 232 -14.50 -1.23 -2.91
C ASN A 232 -14.02 -2.61 -3.38
N ALA A 233 -12.74 -2.94 -3.22
CA ALA A 233 -12.19 -4.23 -3.67
C ALA A 233 -12.46 -5.34 -2.66
N ASP A 234 -12.67 -6.56 -3.18
CA ASP A 234 -12.77 -7.79 -2.39
C ASP A 234 -11.37 -8.31 -2.05
N VAL A 235 -10.40 -8.14 -2.96
CA VAL A 235 -9.01 -8.57 -2.78
C VAL A 235 -8.05 -7.43 -3.10
N LEU A 236 -7.13 -7.15 -2.18
CA LEU A 236 -6.05 -6.18 -2.34
C LEU A 236 -4.70 -6.90 -2.42
N ILE A 237 -3.98 -6.70 -3.52
CA ILE A 237 -2.68 -7.34 -3.76
C ILE A 237 -1.57 -6.30 -3.60
N PHE A 238 -0.68 -6.56 -2.64
CA PHE A 238 0.44 -5.70 -2.30
C PHE A 238 1.76 -6.42 -2.55
N ASN A 239 2.78 -5.69 -3.00
CA ASN A 239 4.14 -6.15 -2.74
C ASN A 239 4.49 -5.94 -1.24
N SER A 240 5.44 -6.70 -0.72
CA SER A 240 5.84 -6.67 0.69
C SER A 240 6.17 -5.28 1.21
N MET A 241 6.94 -4.48 0.45
CA MET A 241 7.32 -3.13 0.88
C MET A 241 6.09 -2.22 1.02
N LYS A 242 5.19 -2.25 0.03
CA LYS A 242 3.96 -1.46 0.05
C LYS A 242 3.06 -1.90 1.19
N TYR A 243 2.90 -3.21 1.41
CA TYR A 243 2.14 -3.76 2.53
C TYR A 243 2.67 -3.23 3.87
N LEU A 244 3.99 -3.35 4.10
CA LEU A 244 4.63 -2.90 5.33
C LEU A 244 4.49 -1.39 5.56
N LEU A 245 4.60 -0.57 4.52
CA LEU A 245 4.40 0.88 4.62
C LEU A 245 2.96 1.22 4.99
N GLU A 246 1.97 0.59 4.36
CA GLU A 246 0.55 0.84 4.67
C GLU A 246 0.17 0.37 6.08
N MET A 247 0.77 -0.74 6.53
CA MET A 247 0.65 -1.23 7.92
C MET A 247 1.28 -0.26 8.92
N ALA A 248 2.51 0.19 8.66
CA ALA A 248 3.21 1.13 9.54
C ALA A 248 2.51 2.49 9.64
N MET A 249 1.87 2.95 8.56
CA MET A 249 1.05 4.16 8.56
C MET A 249 -0.32 3.96 9.23
N GLY A 250 -0.70 2.71 9.55
CA GLY A 250 -1.98 2.36 10.18
C GLY A 250 -3.20 2.53 9.27
N ARG A 251 -3.01 2.90 8.00
CA ARG A 251 -4.08 3.22 7.05
C ARG A 251 -4.41 2.09 6.08
N LYS A 252 -3.71 0.96 6.13
CA LYS A 252 -4.11 -0.23 5.37
C LYS A 252 -5.58 -0.57 5.69
N PRO A 253 -6.41 -0.93 4.71
CA PRO A 253 -7.76 -1.43 4.98
C PRO A 253 -7.74 -2.66 5.89
N LYS A 254 -8.66 -2.69 6.85
CA LYS A 254 -8.91 -3.88 7.66
C LYS A 254 -9.44 -4.99 6.76
N THR A 255 -8.88 -6.17 6.90
CA THR A 255 -9.23 -7.36 6.12
C THR A 255 -9.50 -8.54 7.04
N ASP A 256 -10.33 -9.47 6.57
CA ASP A 256 -10.71 -10.66 7.32
C ASP A 256 -9.65 -11.77 7.19
N LEU A 257 -8.92 -11.76 6.07
CA LEU A 257 -7.85 -12.71 5.75
C LEU A 257 -6.62 -11.97 5.21
N GLU A 258 -5.45 -12.41 5.66
CA GLU A 258 -4.13 -12.03 5.15
C GLU A 258 -3.47 -13.29 4.56
N ILE A 259 -3.11 -13.25 3.28
CA ILE A 259 -2.40 -14.33 2.61
C ILE A 259 -1.02 -13.82 2.24
N ILE A 260 0.02 -14.52 2.67
CA ILE A 260 1.41 -14.19 2.33
C ILE A 260 1.88 -15.26 1.34
N ASP A 261 2.02 -14.87 0.08
CA ASP A 261 2.61 -15.71 -0.96
C ASP A 261 4.14 -15.69 -0.83
N GLU A 262 4.78 -16.84 -1.08
CA GLU A 262 6.22 -17.04 -0.83
C GLU A 262 6.65 -16.51 0.56
N CYS A 263 6.00 -17.08 1.59
CA CYS A 263 6.10 -16.62 2.98
C CYS A 263 7.52 -16.71 3.57
N ASP A 264 8.32 -17.67 3.11
CA ASP A 264 9.74 -17.77 3.43
C ASP A 264 10.51 -16.51 3.00
N GLU A 265 10.38 -16.08 1.74
CA GLU A 265 11.01 -14.84 1.26
C GLU A 265 10.51 -13.61 2.02
N PHE A 266 9.20 -13.57 2.33
CA PHE A 266 8.63 -12.50 3.15
C PHE A 266 9.25 -12.45 4.55
N LEU A 267 9.39 -13.59 5.23
CA LEU A 267 9.98 -13.67 6.56
C LEU A 267 11.47 -13.32 6.55
N ASP A 268 12.21 -13.79 5.54
CA ASP A 268 13.63 -13.47 5.35
C ASP A 268 13.86 -11.97 5.14
N SER A 269 12.90 -11.27 4.53
CA SER A 269 12.97 -9.81 4.38
C SER A 269 13.00 -9.05 5.73
N PHE A 270 12.52 -9.66 6.83
CA PHE A 270 12.64 -9.10 8.18
C PHE A 270 13.96 -9.46 8.87
N ALA A 271 14.57 -10.59 8.50
CA ALA A 271 15.83 -11.06 9.06
C ALA A 271 17.03 -10.23 8.57
N ASN A 272 16.90 -9.56 7.42
CA ASN A 272 17.87 -8.57 6.98
C ASN A 272 17.93 -7.41 7.99
N GLU A 273 19.03 -7.35 8.74
CA GLU A 273 19.34 -6.32 9.73
C GLU A 273 18.89 -4.95 9.23
N ARG A 274 18.02 -4.28 10.00
CA ARG A 274 17.63 -2.91 9.71
C ARG A 274 18.85 -2.01 9.90
N LYS A 275 19.61 -1.78 8.84
CA LYS A 275 20.63 -0.73 8.79
C LYS A 275 19.92 0.62 8.90
N ILE A 276 19.81 1.13 10.12
CA ILE A 276 19.40 2.51 10.35
C ILE A 276 20.56 3.38 9.84
N ASN A 277 20.36 4.03 8.71
CA ASN A 277 21.28 5.06 8.28
C ASN A 277 21.08 6.26 9.22
N ILE A 278 21.94 6.38 10.23
CA ILE A 278 21.92 7.47 11.21
C ILE A 278 21.96 8.84 10.52
N GLY A 279 22.62 8.97 9.37
CA GLY A 279 22.59 10.19 8.57
C GLY A 279 21.19 10.53 8.05
N ARG A 280 20.44 9.54 7.55
CA ARG A 280 19.04 9.73 7.14
C ARG A 280 18.13 10.00 8.34
N PHE A 281 18.36 9.35 9.47
CA PHE A 281 17.59 9.58 10.69
C PHE A 281 17.79 11.01 11.23
N VAL A 282 19.04 11.46 11.32
CA VAL A 282 19.38 12.85 11.69
C VAL A 282 18.76 13.82 10.70
N SER A 283 18.87 13.55 9.39
CA SER A 283 18.24 14.37 8.35
C SER A 283 16.72 14.46 8.52
N ALA A 284 16.05 13.35 8.82
CA ALA A 284 14.61 13.31 9.06
C ALA A 284 14.21 14.07 10.33
N LEU A 285 14.94 13.91 11.43
CA LEU A 285 14.74 14.69 12.66
C LEU A 285 14.94 16.19 12.43
N SER A 286 15.97 16.57 11.67
CA SER A 286 16.20 17.98 11.30
C SER A 286 15.10 18.56 10.42
N ASN A 287 14.27 17.72 9.79
CA ASN A 287 13.12 18.13 8.99
C ASN A 287 11.81 18.14 9.81
N LEU A 288 11.83 17.79 11.10
CA LEU A 288 10.68 17.97 11.98
C LEU A 288 10.61 19.43 12.41
N PHE A 289 9.43 20.03 12.28
CA PHE A 289 9.15 21.40 12.71
C PHE A 289 8.08 21.40 13.80
N PRO A 290 8.42 21.00 15.04
CA PRO A 290 7.47 21.04 16.13
C PRO A 290 7.05 22.47 16.48
N ALA A 291 5.81 22.61 16.95
CA ALA A 291 5.19 23.91 17.20
C ALA A 291 5.64 24.51 18.54
N SER A 292 5.84 23.67 19.56
CA SER A 292 6.24 24.12 20.90
C SER A 292 7.75 24.32 21.02
N SER A 293 8.18 25.07 22.04
CA SER A 293 9.60 25.21 22.38
C SER A 293 10.17 23.90 22.91
N ASP A 294 9.43 23.22 23.78
CA ASP A 294 9.86 22.00 24.47
C ASP A 294 10.10 20.85 23.47
N GLU A 295 9.23 20.69 22.48
CA GLU A 295 9.42 19.70 21.42
C GLU A 295 10.61 20.05 20.49
N ARG A 296 10.88 21.34 20.26
CA ARG A 296 12.06 21.77 19.48
C ARG A 296 13.35 21.41 20.20
N ASP A 297 13.40 21.59 21.50
CA ASP A 297 14.57 21.24 22.29
C ASP A 297 14.73 19.70 22.40
N ALA A 298 13.63 18.96 22.55
CA ALA A 298 13.67 17.49 22.48
C ALA A 298 14.21 16.96 21.14
N VAL A 299 13.84 17.59 20.01
CA VAL A 299 14.38 17.23 18.68
C VAL A 299 15.88 17.54 18.58
N LYS A 300 16.33 18.67 19.12
CA LYS A 300 17.77 19.02 19.15
C LYS A 300 18.57 18.00 19.96
N ASP A 301 18.06 17.61 21.13
CA ASP A 301 18.71 16.62 21.99
C ASP A 301 18.81 15.25 21.30
N LEU A 302 17.75 14.82 20.63
CA LEU A 302 17.76 13.59 19.84
C LEU A 302 18.78 13.64 18.69
N ILE A 303 18.89 14.77 18.00
CA ILE A 303 19.90 14.98 16.95
C ILE A 303 21.31 14.92 17.54
N PHE A 304 21.53 15.56 18.69
CA PHE A 304 22.82 15.57 19.38
C PHE A 304 23.23 14.15 19.80
N LEU A 305 22.33 13.40 20.44
CA LEU A 305 22.55 12.01 20.83
C LEU A 305 22.82 11.10 19.63
N ALA A 306 22.07 11.27 18.53
CA ALA A 306 22.25 10.49 17.32
C ALA A 306 23.59 10.77 16.62
N LYS A 307 24.06 12.03 16.65
CA LYS A 307 25.39 12.41 16.13
C LYS A 307 26.53 11.91 17.02
N ASN A 308 26.35 11.90 18.34
CA ASN A 308 27.38 11.44 19.28
C ASN A 308 27.49 9.92 19.38
N LYS A 309 26.42 9.15 19.14
CA LYS A 309 26.56 7.67 19.00
C LYS A 309 27.44 7.26 17.81
N LYS A 310 27.63 8.14 16.82
CA LYS A 310 28.56 7.94 15.71
C LYS A 310 30.04 7.98 16.14
N SER A 311 30.38 8.60 17.28
CA SER A 311 31.76 8.61 17.81
C SER A 311 32.10 7.39 18.67
N LEU A 312 31.09 6.70 19.22
CA LEU A 312 31.28 5.48 20.02
C LEU A 312 31.45 4.20 19.20
N THR A 313 31.16 4.22 17.89
CA THR A 313 31.24 3.03 17.01
C THR A 313 32.51 2.99 16.14
N VAL A 314 33.43 3.95 16.27
CA VAL A 314 34.68 3.98 15.50
C VAL A 314 35.91 3.57 16.33
N SER A 315 35.74 3.29 17.63
CA SER A 315 36.83 2.85 18.50
C SER A 315 36.43 1.66 19.38
N GLN A 316 36.21 0.50 18.77
CA GLN A 316 36.49 -0.78 19.44
C GLN A 316 36.55 -1.94 18.42
N ASN A 317 37.80 -2.39 18.21
CA ASN A 317 38.25 -3.76 17.98
C ASN A 317 37.88 -4.52 16.69
N ARG A 318 38.92 -4.64 15.84
CA ARG A 318 39.31 -5.89 15.19
C ARG A 318 39.35 -7.02 16.24
N HIS A 319 38.76 -8.17 15.91
CA HIS A 319 38.78 -9.42 16.68
C HIS A 319 38.05 -9.40 18.04
N ASN A 320 36.73 -9.61 18.03
CA ASN A 320 36.11 -10.77 18.68
C ASN A 320 34.59 -10.77 18.45
N CYS A 321 34.06 -11.99 18.32
CA CYS A 321 32.65 -12.31 18.25
C CYS A 321 32.01 -12.05 19.62
N GLU A 322 31.18 -11.01 19.77
CA GLU A 322 30.23 -10.92 20.87
C GLU A 322 28.84 -10.55 20.35
N GLN A 323 27.93 -11.51 20.49
CA GLN A 323 26.50 -11.38 20.25
C GLN A 323 25.89 -10.43 21.28
N ILE A 324 25.27 -9.34 20.84
CA ILE A 324 24.31 -8.61 21.67
C ILE A 324 22.93 -9.22 21.43
N ARG A 325 22.58 -10.22 22.25
CA ARG A 325 21.19 -10.67 22.42
C ARG A 325 20.44 -9.64 23.25
N LEU A 326 19.46 -8.96 22.66
CA LEU A 326 18.39 -8.33 23.42
C LEU A 326 17.28 -9.36 23.62
N CYS A 327 17.41 -10.16 24.68
CA CYS A 327 16.28 -10.91 25.23
C CYS A 327 15.30 -9.90 25.86
N LYS A 328 14.05 -9.90 25.40
CA LYS A 328 12.95 -9.23 26.08
C LYS A 328 12.56 -10.07 27.32
N SER A 329 12.56 -9.43 28.48
CA SER A 329 11.85 -9.88 29.69
C SER A 329 10.34 -9.72 29.53
#